data_AF-A0A2R5FDA1-F1
#
_entry.id   AF-A0A2R5FDA1-F1
#
_cell.length_a   1.000
_cell.length_b   1.000
_cell.length_c   1.000
_cell.angle_alpha   90.00
_cell.angle_beta   90.00
_cell.angle_gamma   90.00
#
_symmetry.space_group_name_H-M   'P 1'
#
loop_
_entity.id
_entity.type
_entity.pdbx_description
1 polymer ?
#
loop_
_entity_poly.entity_id
_entity_poly.type
_entity_poly.pdbx_seq_one_letter_code
_entity_poly.pdbx_strand_id
1 'polypeptide(L)'
;MKSSALLVVDVQPAYRDWSETVVDGVVKRINNTRKPVIVMWVGEGLTDDTEADVFNYLHYNGARPGKLSQCRFIEKDYGFFRGWMDNGVSSSTIVKVGKEMLNTRRHSSEDLDLEAVLEADFEEVAGLASSIATPSFDSRLLSSFNNFDTCGGGGQECLAEIELYLSMLNKPYTRLDELVY
;
A
#
# COMPACT_ATOMS: atom_id res chain seq x y z
N MET A 1 -4.31 16.80 -17.34
CA MET A 1 -3.15 16.38 -16.53
C MET A 1 -3.64 15.41 -15.47
N LYS A 2 -3.05 14.22 -15.36
CA LYS A 2 -3.35 13.30 -14.25
C LYS A 2 -2.92 13.97 -12.93
N SER A 3 -3.80 13.95 -11.92
CA SER A 3 -3.61 14.67 -10.65
C SER A 3 -2.81 13.87 -9.63
N SER A 4 -2.43 14.53 -8.54
CA SER A 4 -1.94 13.90 -7.29
C SER A 4 -3.13 13.38 -6.47
N ALA A 5 -2.98 12.26 -5.77
CA ALA A 5 -3.98 11.71 -4.86
C ALA A 5 -3.46 11.61 -3.41
N LEU A 6 -4.38 11.51 -2.44
CA LEU A 6 -4.08 11.07 -1.08
C LEU A 6 -4.41 9.58 -0.97
N LEU A 7 -3.44 8.77 -0.54
CA LEU A 7 -3.59 7.33 -0.32
C LEU A 7 -3.53 7.05 1.18
N VAL A 8 -4.66 6.64 1.74
CA VAL A 8 -4.80 6.24 3.14
C VAL A 8 -4.76 4.73 3.20
N VAL A 9 -3.86 4.15 3.99
CA VAL A 9 -3.66 2.70 4.09
C VAL A 9 -4.04 2.23 5.50
N ASP A 10 -4.86 1.18 5.60
CA ASP A 10 -5.15 0.43 6.84
C ASP A 10 -5.54 1.30 8.06
N VAL A 11 -6.34 2.34 7.81
CA VAL A 11 -7.05 3.10 8.86
C VAL A 11 -8.48 2.59 8.92
N GLN A 12 -8.66 1.48 9.64
CA GLN A 12 -9.89 0.66 9.68
C GLN A 12 -10.09 0.06 11.09
N PRO A 13 -11.29 -0.46 11.41
CA PRO A 13 -11.58 -1.03 12.72
C PRO A 13 -10.64 -2.16 13.16
N ALA A 14 -10.29 -3.09 12.28
CA ALA A 14 -9.42 -4.22 12.65
C ALA A 14 -8.02 -3.78 13.11
N TYR A 15 -7.56 -2.61 12.68
CA TYR A 15 -6.29 -2.01 13.11
C TYR A 15 -6.49 -0.84 14.07
N ARG A 16 -7.61 -0.78 14.80
CA ARG A 16 -7.92 0.33 15.71
C ARG A 16 -6.83 0.58 16.73
N ASP A 17 -6.30 -0.46 17.37
CA ASP A 17 -5.33 -0.34 18.47
C ASP A 17 -4.04 0.40 18.04
N TRP A 18 -3.71 0.38 16.75
CA TRP A 18 -2.60 1.14 16.19
C TRP A 18 -3.07 2.45 15.54
N SER A 19 -4.12 2.38 14.73
CA SER A 19 -4.62 3.51 13.93
C SER A 19 -5.26 4.62 14.76
N GLU A 20 -5.69 4.36 16.00
CA GLU A 20 -6.27 5.39 16.88
C GLU A 20 -5.31 6.55 17.13
N THR A 21 -4.01 6.30 17.08
CA THR A 21 -2.97 7.32 17.29
C THR A 21 -2.92 8.37 16.18
N VAL A 22 -3.38 8.02 14.96
CA VAL A 22 -3.29 8.88 13.77
C VAL A 22 -4.65 9.21 13.14
N VAL A 23 -5.73 8.50 13.52
CA VAL A 23 -7.04 8.60 12.85
C VAL A 23 -7.58 10.03 12.84
N ASP A 24 -7.41 10.79 13.92
CA ASP A 24 -7.81 12.20 14.01
C ASP A 24 -7.07 13.08 12.99
N GLY A 25 -5.77 12.81 12.78
CA GLY A 25 -4.95 13.50 11.79
C GLY A 25 -5.37 13.12 10.36
N VAL A 26 -5.62 11.83 10.13
CA VAL A 26 -6.05 11.28 8.84
C VAL A 26 -7.42 11.83 8.46
N VAL A 27 -8.43 11.80 9.33
CA VAL A 27 -9.77 12.33 9.01
C VAL A 27 -9.74 13.84 8.78
N LYS A 28 -8.89 14.58 9.50
CA LYS A 28 -8.66 16.00 9.25
C LYS A 28 -8.02 16.22 7.87
N ARG A 29 -7.08 15.36 7.45
CA ARG A 29 -6.45 15.42 6.13
C ARG A 29 -7.46 15.12 5.02
N ILE A 30 -8.27 14.07 5.16
CA ILE A 30 -9.38 13.72 4.24
C ILE A 30 -10.35 14.90 4.11
N ASN A 31 -10.74 15.49 5.23
CA ASN A 31 -11.69 16.59 5.24
C ASN A 31 -11.18 17.82 4.49
N ASN A 32 -9.89 18.14 4.59
CA ASN A 32 -9.35 19.41 4.13
C ASN A 32 -8.62 19.34 2.78
N THR A 33 -8.33 18.14 2.28
CA THR A 33 -7.69 17.98 0.97
C THR A 33 -8.64 18.30 -0.18
N ARG A 34 -8.05 18.80 -1.27
CA ARG A 34 -8.67 18.91 -2.60
C ARG A 34 -8.25 17.76 -3.54
N LYS A 35 -7.28 16.94 -3.12
CA LYS A 35 -6.84 15.77 -3.86
C LYS A 35 -7.93 14.70 -3.81
N PRO A 36 -8.12 13.90 -4.87
CA PRO A 36 -8.85 12.64 -4.77
C PRO A 36 -8.26 11.78 -3.65
N VAL A 37 -9.12 11.09 -2.90
CA VAL A 37 -8.73 10.25 -1.77
C VAL A 37 -9.03 8.80 -2.11
N ILE A 38 -8.03 7.96 -1.90
CA ILE A 38 -8.15 6.51 -2.01
C ILE A 38 -7.88 5.95 -0.61
N VAL A 39 -8.79 5.11 -0.13
CA VAL A 39 -8.67 4.39 1.13
C VAL A 39 -8.44 2.92 0.79
N MET A 40 -7.26 2.42 1.10
CA MET A 40 -6.91 1.01 0.98
C MET A 40 -7.05 0.36 2.35
N TRP A 41 -7.69 -0.80 2.38
CA TRP A 41 -8.02 -1.50 3.62
C TRP A 41 -7.97 -3.01 3.37
N VAL A 42 -7.73 -3.81 4.41
CA VAL A 42 -7.72 -5.27 4.31
C VAL A 42 -9.09 -5.79 4.72
N GLY A 43 -9.72 -6.58 3.86
CA GLY A 43 -11.04 -7.15 4.11
C GLY A 43 -11.05 -8.65 4.39
N GLU A 44 -12.07 -9.30 3.84
CA GLU A 44 -12.51 -10.64 4.22
C GLU A 44 -11.45 -11.68 3.83
N GLY A 45 -10.97 -12.44 4.81
CA GLY A 45 -9.92 -13.45 4.64
C GLY A 45 -8.69 -13.21 5.52
N LEU A 46 -8.46 -11.95 5.95
CA LEU A 46 -7.52 -11.63 7.03
C LEU A 46 -8.17 -10.83 8.15
N THR A 47 -9.13 -9.96 7.82
CA THR A 47 -10.00 -9.31 8.80
C THR A 47 -11.46 -9.60 8.49
N ASP A 48 -12.36 -9.16 9.36
CA ASP A 48 -13.82 -9.21 9.14
C ASP A 48 -14.39 -7.84 8.75
N ASP A 49 -13.54 -6.85 8.47
CA ASP A 49 -14.00 -5.53 8.06
C ASP A 49 -14.68 -5.61 6.68
N THR A 50 -15.65 -4.73 6.46
CA THR A 50 -16.22 -4.44 5.14
C THR A 50 -15.94 -2.99 4.75
N GLU A 51 -16.14 -2.62 3.48
CA GLU A 51 -16.06 -1.22 3.05
C GLU A 51 -16.96 -0.31 3.91
N ALA A 52 -18.15 -0.80 4.29
CA ALA A 52 -19.08 -0.06 5.14
C ALA A 52 -18.50 0.16 6.55
N ASP A 53 -17.79 -0.81 7.11
CA ASP A 53 -17.16 -0.69 8.43
C ASP A 53 -16.02 0.33 8.39
N VAL A 54 -15.18 0.31 7.36
CA VAL A 54 -14.10 1.29 7.17
C VAL A 54 -14.68 2.69 6.97
N PHE A 55 -15.72 2.82 6.14
CA PHE A 55 -16.43 4.10 5.96
C PHE A 55 -16.96 4.62 7.29
N ASN A 56 -17.66 3.77 8.05
CA ASN A 56 -18.27 4.14 9.32
C ASN A 56 -17.20 4.49 10.36
N TYR A 57 -16.09 3.76 10.42
CA TYR A 57 -14.98 4.05 11.29
C TYR A 57 -14.40 5.45 11.05
N LEU A 58 -14.10 5.78 9.80
CA LEU A 58 -13.62 7.12 9.45
C LEU A 58 -14.68 8.19 9.77
N HIS A 59 -15.96 7.88 9.56
CA HIS A 59 -17.04 8.81 9.87
C HIS A 59 -17.18 9.06 11.37
N TYR A 60 -17.16 8.01 12.20
CA TYR A 60 -17.22 8.11 13.66
C TYR A 60 -16.05 8.89 14.24
N ASN A 61 -14.88 8.82 13.59
CA ASN A 61 -13.70 9.63 13.94
C ASN A 61 -13.71 11.04 13.32
N GLY A 62 -14.80 11.46 12.67
CA GLY A 62 -15.00 12.86 12.27
C GLY A 62 -14.77 13.17 10.79
N ALA A 63 -14.56 12.18 9.93
CA ALA A 63 -14.61 12.41 8.48
C ALA A 63 -16.05 12.76 8.06
N ARG A 64 -16.19 13.83 7.26
CA ARG A 64 -17.49 14.32 6.82
C ARG A 64 -18.10 13.33 5.81
N PRO A 65 -19.38 12.93 5.93
CA PRO A 65 -20.01 11.98 5.01
C PRO A 65 -19.88 12.38 3.53
N GLY A 66 -20.07 13.68 3.22
CA GLY A 66 -19.92 14.19 1.86
C GLY A 66 -18.48 14.18 1.31
N LYS A 67 -17.47 14.08 2.19
CA LYS A 67 -16.07 13.86 1.79
C LYS A 67 -15.78 12.37 1.61
N LEU A 68 -16.27 11.53 2.52
CA LEU A 68 -16.12 10.08 2.40
C LEU A 68 -16.81 9.51 1.16
N SER A 69 -17.99 10.00 0.80
CA SER A 69 -18.69 9.57 -0.43
C SER A 69 -17.95 9.92 -1.73
N GLN A 70 -16.96 10.82 -1.67
CA GLN A 70 -16.08 11.15 -2.79
C GLN A 70 -14.80 10.30 -2.82
N CYS A 71 -14.52 9.58 -1.74
CA CYS A 71 -13.37 8.68 -1.66
C CYS A 71 -13.59 7.47 -2.57
N ARG A 72 -12.50 6.76 -2.85
CA ARG A 72 -12.51 5.45 -3.46
C ARG A 72 -11.97 4.46 -2.45
N PHE A 73 -12.72 3.40 -2.20
CA PHE A 73 -12.30 2.33 -1.31
C PHE A 73 -11.77 1.18 -2.16
N ILE A 74 -10.62 0.64 -1.78
CA ILE A 74 -10.00 -0.51 -2.42
C ILE A 74 -9.68 -1.50 -1.32
N GLU A 75 -10.33 -2.65 -1.37
CA GLU A 75 -9.88 -3.80 -0.59
C GLU A 75 -8.54 -4.28 -1.15
N LYS A 76 -7.56 -4.51 -0.28
CA LYS A 76 -6.22 -4.96 -0.62
C LYS A 76 -5.86 -6.25 0.09
N ASP A 77 -4.94 -6.98 -0.53
CA ASP A 77 -4.25 -8.09 0.11
C ASP A 77 -3.24 -7.57 1.15
N TYR A 78 -2.65 -8.51 1.88
CA TYR A 78 -1.58 -8.27 2.85
C TYR A 78 -0.43 -9.25 2.60
N GLY A 79 0.80 -8.82 2.87
CA GLY A 79 1.94 -9.74 2.94
C GLY A 79 2.55 -10.13 1.59
N PHE A 80 2.34 -9.35 0.53
CA PHE A 80 2.85 -9.66 -0.79
C PHE A 80 4.38 -9.47 -0.92
N PHE A 81 5.00 -8.63 -0.08
CA PHE A 81 6.46 -8.43 -0.02
C PHE A 81 7.10 -8.78 1.33
N ARG A 82 6.30 -9.14 2.35
CA ARG A 82 6.76 -9.35 3.73
C ARG A 82 7.89 -10.35 3.86
N GLY A 83 7.85 -11.47 3.14
CA GLY A 83 8.93 -12.47 3.17
C GLY A 83 10.31 -11.85 2.92
N TRP A 84 10.43 -10.93 1.96
CA TRP A 84 11.70 -10.27 1.67
C TRP A 84 11.97 -9.07 2.59
N MET A 85 10.95 -8.28 2.91
CA MET A 85 11.10 -7.16 3.86
C MET A 85 11.58 -7.64 5.23
N ASP A 86 11.00 -8.71 5.75
CA ASP A 86 11.29 -9.28 7.06
C ASP A 86 12.68 -9.95 7.12
N ASN A 87 13.19 -10.40 5.97
CA ASN A 87 14.56 -10.91 5.83
C ASN A 87 15.60 -9.82 5.50
N GLY A 88 15.20 -8.55 5.45
CA GLY A 88 16.11 -7.42 5.24
C GLY A 88 16.58 -7.23 3.80
N VAL A 89 15.89 -7.82 2.82
CA VAL A 89 16.15 -7.55 1.39
C VAL A 89 15.91 -6.07 1.11
N SER A 90 16.81 -5.43 0.35
CA SER A 90 16.72 -4.00 0.13
C SER A 90 15.47 -3.63 -0.69
N SER A 91 14.91 -2.44 -0.41
CA SER A 91 13.79 -1.91 -1.20
C SER A 91 14.12 -1.78 -2.68
N SER A 92 15.37 -1.46 -3.03
CA SER A 92 15.86 -1.44 -4.41
C SER A 92 15.74 -2.79 -5.09
N THR A 93 16.16 -3.86 -4.41
CA THR A 93 16.07 -5.25 -4.89
C THR A 93 14.61 -5.68 -5.07
N ILE A 94 13.76 -5.44 -4.05
CA ILE A 94 12.33 -5.75 -4.14
C ILE A 94 11.69 -5.02 -5.33
N VAL A 95 11.95 -3.71 -5.50
CA VAL A 95 11.40 -2.93 -6.61
C VAL A 95 11.92 -3.40 -7.97
N LYS A 96 13.21 -3.78 -8.08
CA LYS A 96 13.81 -4.30 -9.31
C LYS A 96 13.10 -5.58 -9.76
N VAL A 97 12.94 -6.54 -8.85
CA VAL A 97 12.25 -7.81 -9.12
C VAL A 97 10.77 -7.58 -9.41
N GLY A 98 10.09 -6.78 -8.60
CA GLY A 98 8.68 -6.47 -8.82
C GLY A 98 8.40 -5.79 -10.15
N LYS A 99 9.30 -4.90 -10.62
CA LYS A 99 9.21 -4.32 -11.98
C LYS A 99 9.34 -5.39 -13.06
N GLU A 100 10.27 -6.33 -12.89
CA GLU A 100 10.42 -7.43 -13.85
C GLU A 100 9.17 -8.32 -13.88
N MET A 101 8.59 -8.64 -12.72
CA MET A 101 7.33 -9.37 -12.62
C MET A 101 6.21 -8.65 -13.38
N LEU A 102 6.06 -7.33 -13.22
CA LEU A 102 5.07 -6.54 -13.95
C LEU A 102 5.33 -6.52 -15.46
N ASN A 103 6.59 -6.36 -15.88
CA ASN A 103 6.97 -6.30 -17.30
C ASN A 103 6.73 -7.62 -18.03
N THR A 104 6.98 -8.74 -17.35
CA THR A 104 6.83 -10.10 -17.88
C THR A 104 5.47 -10.72 -17.56
N ARG A 105 4.60 -9.99 -16.86
CA ARG A 105 3.26 -10.42 -16.41
C ARG A 105 3.31 -11.70 -15.56
N ARG A 106 4.30 -11.80 -14.69
CA ARG A 106 4.42 -12.87 -13.69
C ARG A 106 3.81 -12.43 -12.37
N HIS A 107 3.25 -13.39 -11.65
CA HIS A 107 2.62 -13.13 -10.36
C HIS A 107 3.58 -13.38 -9.20
N SER A 108 4.51 -14.32 -9.32
CA SER A 108 5.48 -14.68 -8.27
C SER A 108 6.91 -14.46 -8.75
N SER A 109 7.81 -14.11 -7.83
CA SER A 109 9.25 -14.07 -8.10
C SER A 109 9.84 -15.45 -8.39
N GLU A 110 9.16 -16.53 -8.02
CA GLU A 110 9.55 -17.91 -8.36
C GLU A 110 9.48 -18.20 -9.87
N ASP A 111 8.69 -17.41 -10.60
CA ASP A 111 8.55 -17.53 -12.04
C ASP A 111 9.66 -16.80 -12.82
N LEU A 112 10.63 -16.19 -12.11
CA LEU A 112 11.72 -15.41 -12.68
C LEU A 112 13.07 -16.11 -12.54
N ASP A 113 13.97 -15.82 -13.49
CA ASP A 113 15.40 -16.07 -13.33
C ASP A 113 16.01 -14.95 -12.48
N LEU A 114 15.98 -15.10 -11.16
CA LEU A 114 16.43 -14.06 -10.23
C LEU A 114 17.93 -13.78 -10.33
N GLU A 115 18.75 -14.77 -10.68
CA GLU A 115 20.19 -14.58 -10.87
C GLU A 115 20.45 -13.63 -12.06
N ALA A 116 19.75 -13.85 -13.18
CA ALA A 116 19.83 -12.97 -14.34
C ALA A 116 19.26 -11.57 -14.08
N VAL A 117 18.19 -11.46 -13.30
CA VAL A 117 17.55 -10.16 -12.98
C VAL A 117 18.38 -9.35 -12.00
N LEU A 118 18.94 -9.98 -10.98
CA LEU A 118 19.61 -9.30 -9.88
C LEU A 118 21.10 -9.11 -10.12
N GLU A 119 21.74 -9.97 -10.90
CA GLU A 119 23.19 -9.94 -11.14
C GLU A 119 23.96 -9.90 -9.81
N ALA A 120 24.72 -8.82 -9.54
CA ALA A 120 25.45 -8.66 -8.29
C ALA A 120 24.56 -8.58 -7.03
N ASP A 121 23.29 -8.19 -7.18
CA ASP A 121 22.33 -8.07 -6.08
C ASP A 121 21.73 -9.43 -5.67
N PHE A 122 22.04 -10.51 -6.39
CA PHE A 122 21.43 -11.84 -6.17
C PHE A 122 21.74 -12.39 -4.77
N GLU A 123 22.90 -12.05 -4.19
CA GLU A 123 23.29 -12.44 -2.83
C GLU A 123 22.30 -11.96 -1.76
N GLU A 124 21.54 -10.88 -2.00
CA GLU A 124 20.51 -10.41 -1.04
C GLU A 124 19.35 -11.42 -0.88
N VAL A 125 19.09 -12.22 -1.91
CA VAL A 125 17.96 -13.17 -1.94
C VAL A 125 18.41 -14.63 -2.00
N ALA A 126 19.71 -14.88 -2.22
CA ALA A 126 20.27 -16.21 -2.31
C ALA A 126 20.03 -17.00 -1.00
N GLY A 127 19.36 -18.14 -1.12
CA GLY A 127 19.06 -19.00 0.03
C GLY A 127 17.85 -18.57 0.87
N LEU A 128 17.15 -17.48 0.52
CA LEU A 128 15.85 -17.18 1.09
C LEU A 128 14.83 -18.22 0.63
N ALA A 129 14.10 -18.80 1.58
CA ALA A 129 13.02 -19.74 1.28
C ALA A 129 11.72 -19.03 0.85
N SER A 130 11.65 -17.70 1.03
CA SER A 130 10.47 -16.90 0.72
C SER A 130 10.53 -16.30 -0.68
N SER A 131 9.39 -16.27 -1.36
CA SER A 131 9.15 -15.52 -2.58
C SER A 131 8.29 -14.27 -2.33
N ILE A 132 8.22 -13.39 -3.31
CA ILE A 132 7.30 -12.24 -3.33
C ILE A 132 6.28 -12.39 -4.45
N ALA A 133 5.12 -11.76 -4.26
CA ALA A 133 4.04 -11.79 -5.23
C ALA A 133 3.60 -10.38 -5.64
N THR A 134 3.07 -10.20 -6.84
CA THR A 134 2.35 -8.96 -7.17
C THR A 134 1.04 -8.93 -6.38
N PRO A 135 0.60 -7.78 -5.86
CA PRO A 135 -0.74 -7.70 -5.27
C PRO A 135 -1.84 -8.07 -6.29
N SER A 136 -2.92 -8.66 -5.80
CA SER A 136 -4.07 -9.11 -6.60
C SER A 136 -5.21 -8.08 -6.70
N PHE A 137 -5.20 -7.06 -5.84
CA PHE A 137 -6.16 -5.96 -5.87
C PHE A 137 -6.13 -5.17 -7.18
N ASP A 138 -7.25 -4.50 -7.52
CA ASP A 138 -7.35 -3.69 -8.73
C ASP A 138 -6.54 -2.39 -8.65
N SER A 139 -5.31 -2.42 -9.18
CA SER A 139 -4.40 -1.28 -9.19
C SER A 139 -4.61 -0.29 -10.35
N ARG A 140 -5.64 -0.48 -11.19
CA ARG A 140 -5.93 0.43 -12.32
C ARG A 140 -6.17 1.86 -11.84
N LEU A 141 -6.82 2.02 -10.69
CA LEU A 141 -7.04 3.33 -10.09
C LEU A 141 -5.70 4.00 -9.71
N LEU A 142 -4.78 3.27 -9.09
CA LEU A 142 -3.45 3.82 -8.75
C LEU A 142 -2.69 4.27 -10.01
N SER A 143 -2.76 3.48 -11.08
CA SER A 143 -2.16 3.80 -12.37
C SER A 143 -2.70 5.08 -13.03
N SER A 144 -3.90 5.53 -12.64
CA SER A 144 -4.55 6.73 -13.16
C SER A 144 -3.99 8.04 -12.58
N PHE A 145 -3.25 8.00 -11.48
CA PHE A 145 -2.64 9.16 -10.83
C PHE A 145 -1.15 9.28 -11.15
N ASN A 146 -0.60 10.48 -10.97
CA ASN A 146 0.82 10.75 -11.26
C ASN A 146 1.72 10.58 -10.03
N ASN A 147 1.22 10.90 -8.84
CA ASN A 147 1.92 10.80 -7.58
C ASN A 147 0.92 10.74 -6.41
N PHE A 148 1.42 10.40 -5.23
CA PHE A 148 0.62 10.20 -4.02
C PHE A 148 1.20 10.92 -2.82
N ASP A 149 0.34 11.46 -1.95
CA ASP A 149 0.70 11.56 -0.54
C ASP A 149 0.24 10.26 0.13
N THR A 150 1.07 9.62 0.94
CA THR A 150 0.75 8.36 1.63
C THR A 150 0.64 8.58 3.14
N CYS A 151 -0.34 7.95 3.78
CA CYS A 151 -0.50 7.97 5.24
C CYS A 151 -1.30 6.75 5.74
N GLY A 152 -1.45 6.65 7.07
CA GLY A 152 -1.96 5.45 7.73
C GLY A 152 -0.92 4.34 7.74
N GLY A 153 -1.36 3.12 8.06
CA GLY A 153 -0.57 1.89 8.00
C GLY A 153 0.66 1.86 8.91
N GLY A 154 1.19 0.66 9.13
CA GLY A 154 2.47 0.46 9.78
C GLY A 154 3.61 0.94 8.87
N GLY A 155 4.42 1.90 9.33
CA GLY A 155 5.42 2.59 8.48
C GLY A 155 6.53 1.70 7.90
N GLN A 156 6.81 0.55 8.53
CA GLN A 156 7.75 -0.48 8.06
C GLN A 156 7.01 -1.78 7.69
N GLU A 157 5.69 -1.73 7.58
CA GLU A 157 4.81 -2.87 7.37
C GLU A 157 3.90 -2.63 6.15
N CYS A 158 2.58 -2.65 6.33
CA CYS A 158 1.63 -2.54 5.23
C CYS A 158 1.75 -1.24 4.42
N LEU A 159 2.16 -0.12 5.04
CA LEU A 159 2.41 1.11 4.30
C LEU A 159 3.63 0.95 3.38
N ALA A 160 4.71 0.36 3.89
CA ALA A 160 5.92 0.13 3.13
C ALA A 160 5.68 -0.82 1.94
N GLU A 161 4.84 -1.84 2.11
CA GLU A 161 4.42 -2.72 1.00
C GLU A 161 3.75 -1.93 -0.15
N ILE A 162 2.82 -1.05 0.18
CA ILE A 162 2.13 -0.21 -0.80
C ILE A 162 3.08 0.78 -1.47
N GLU A 163 3.98 1.38 -0.70
CA GLU A 163 4.97 2.31 -1.22
C GLU A 163 5.99 1.63 -2.15
N LEU A 164 6.43 0.41 -1.84
CA LEU A 164 7.22 -0.43 -2.74
C LEU A 164 6.46 -0.68 -4.05
N TYR A 165 5.17 -1.01 -3.96
CA TYR A 165 4.34 -1.23 -5.14
C TYR A 165 4.16 0.04 -5.98
N LEU A 166 4.01 1.22 -5.36
CA LEU A 166 4.01 2.50 -6.06
C LEU A 166 5.35 2.74 -6.79
N SER A 167 6.48 2.43 -6.16
CA SER A 167 7.80 2.50 -6.80
C SER A 167 7.93 1.56 -8.00
N MET A 168 7.35 0.36 -7.94
CA MET A 168 7.29 -0.57 -9.08
C MET A 168 6.50 0.02 -10.26
N LEU A 169 5.37 0.67 -9.97
CA LEU A 169 4.55 1.38 -10.96
C LEU A 169 5.14 2.72 -11.43
N ASN A 170 6.36 3.07 -11.00
CA ASN A 170 6.99 4.36 -11.23
C ASN A 170 6.09 5.54 -10.81
N LYS A 171 5.43 5.41 -9.65
CA LYS A 171 4.59 6.43 -9.03
C LYS A 171 5.33 7.04 -7.84
N PRO A 172 5.84 8.28 -7.97
CA PRO A 172 6.40 8.99 -6.84
C PRO A 172 5.38 9.16 -5.71
N TYR A 173 5.85 9.11 -4.48
CA TYR A 173 5.02 9.40 -3.31
C TYR A 173 5.78 10.24 -2.29
N THR A 174 5.01 10.92 -1.45
CA THR A 174 5.49 11.62 -0.25
C THR A 174 4.76 11.05 0.95
N ARG A 175 5.49 10.40 1.85
CA ARG A 175 4.94 9.91 3.12
C ARG A 175 4.65 11.09 4.05
N LEU A 176 3.47 11.10 4.66
CA LEU A 176 3.09 12.04 5.70
C LEU A 176 3.43 11.41 7.05
N ASP A 177 4.69 11.51 7.46
CA ASP A 177 5.24 10.78 8.63
C ASP A 177 4.44 11.01 9.92
N GLU A 178 3.83 12.18 10.09
CA GLU A 178 3.00 12.50 11.26
C GLU A 178 1.65 11.75 11.29
N LEU A 179 1.30 11.06 10.20
CA LEU A 179 0.05 10.32 10.01
C LEU A 179 0.29 8.83 9.78
N VAL A 180 1.45 8.30 10.20
CA VAL A 180 1.83 6.88 10.11
C VAL A 180 1.93 6.31 11.53
N TYR A 181 1.48 5.07 11.72
CA TYR A 181 1.54 4.37 13.01
C TYR A 181 2.58 3.25 13.04
#